data_AF-A0A534S509-F1
#
_entry.id   AF-A0A534S509-F1
#
_cell.length_a   1.000
_cell.length_b   1.000
_cell.length_c   1.000
_cell.angle_alpha   90.00
_cell.angle_beta   90.00
_cell.angle_gamma   90.00
#
_symmetry.space_group_name_H-M   'P 1'
#
loop_
_entity.id
_entity.type
_entity.pdbx_description
1 polymer ?
#
loop_
_entity_poly.entity_id
_entity_poly.type
_entity_poly.pdbx_seq_one_letter_code
_entity_poly.pdbx_strand_id
1 'polypeptide(L)'
;MSQRNNDRPGVQGSQTGRARYQPQEIEPKWQRFWLEHKTFRAEVDYTQPKYYILDMFPYPSAAGLHVGHPEGYTATDILARYKRMRGFTVLHPMGWDAFGLPAEQYAIETGTHPRVTTARNIATFRRQIQALGFSYDWAREVSTCDPAYYRWTQWIFLKLYDRGLAYLADVPVNWCPALGTVLANEEVIDGKSERGGYEVIRKPMRQWMLRITAYAERLLAGLDQLDWPENVKEMQRNWIGRSEGARIRFRLCQPDGTPLPEAEAFFDVFTTRPDTLFGATYCVLAPEHPLVDRVTTPEHRAAVEAYREDALRKSDLARTELVKEKTGVDTGGYALNPVTGQAIPIWVADYVLITYGTGAIMAVPGGDQRDWEFARRYGLPIIEVVQGGDMDKEAYVGDGPHVNSGFLDGLNVADAKRKMIAWLEEHGQGEGTVTYKLRDWLFSRQRYWGEPFPILYVDGQPKPLDPNDLPVLLPEVECFKPTGTGEPPLAAVLSWVETTDPATGKPAKR
;
A
#
# COMPACT_ATOMS: atom_id res chain seq x y z
N MET A 1 -35.53 52.75 -68.34
CA MET A 1 -36.53 52.53 -69.40
C MET A 1 -36.25 51.19 -70.08
N SER A 2 -37.32 50.50 -70.47
CA SER A 2 -37.40 49.34 -71.36
C SER A 2 -37.07 47.95 -70.80
N GLN A 3 -38.18 47.21 -70.66
CA GLN A 3 -38.38 45.76 -70.64
C GLN A 3 -37.44 44.94 -71.54
N ARG A 4 -37.22 43.67 -71.15
CA ARG A 4 -37.44 42.49 -72.01
C ARG A 4 -37.75 41.25 -71.15
N ASN A 5 -38.86 40.60 -71.50
CA ASN A 5 -39.27 39.28 -71.03
C ASN A 5 -38.17 38.24 -71.29
N ASN A 6 -38.07 37.27 -70.38
CA ASN A 6 -37.57 35.95 -70.74
C ASN A 6 -38.35 34.88 -69.97
N ASP A 7 -39.31 34.27 -70.66
CA ASP A 7 -39.96 33.03 -70.24
C ASP A 7 -38.91 31.92 -70.13
N ARG A 8 -38.79 31.33 -68.93
CA ARG A 8 -38.30 29.95 -68.77
C ARG A 8 -39.19 29.23 -67.76
N PRO A 9 -39.65 28.01 -68.06
CA PRO A 9 -40.55 27.25 -67.20
C PRO A 9 -39.86 26.94 -65.88
N GLY A 10 -40.58 27.14 -64.78
CA GLY A 10 -40.10 26.88 -63.43
C GLY A 10 -39.70 25.42 -63.27
N VAL A 11 -38.40 25.19 -63.14
CA VAL A 11 -37.89 24.00 -62.46
C VAL A 11 -38.26 24.19 -61.00
N GLN A 12 -39.32 23.50 -60.55
CA GLN A 12 -39.52 23.23 -59.13
C GLN A 12 -38.31 22.44 -58.65
N GLY A 13 -37.28 23.16 -58.19
CA GLY A 13 -36.23 22.56 -57.39
C GLY A 13 -36.90 22.00 -56.16
N SER A 14 -37.00 20.67 -56.05
CA SER A 14 -37.35 20.03 -54.80
C SER A 14 -36.31 20.46 -53.78
N GLN A 15 -36.65 21.42 -52.93
CA GLN A 15 -35.94 21.64 -51.68
C GLN A 15 -36.22 20.40 -50.81
N THR A 16 -35.52 19.30 -51.08
CA THR A 16 -35.36 18.24 -50.10
C THR A 16 -34.57 18.87 -48.97
N GLY A 17 -35.27 19.41 -47.97
CA GLY A 17 -34.65 19.91 -46.75
C GLY A 17 -33.71 18.82 -46.24
N ARG A 18 -32.42 19.13 -46.09
CA ARG A 18 -31.45 18.20 -45.51
C ARG A 18 -32.06 17.69 -44.20
N ALA A 19 -32.30 16.38 -44.11
CA ALA A 19 -32.80 15.76 -42.90
C ALA A 19 -31.88 16.19 -41.74
N ARG A 20 -32.48 16.78 -40.70
CA ARG A 20 -31.74 17.25 -39.53
C ARG A 20 -31.08 16.05 -38.85
N TYR A 21 -29.86 16.22 -38.34
CA TYR A 21 -29.20 15.19 -37.55
C TYR A 21 -30.03 14.88 -36.29
N GLN A 22 -30.46 13.63 -36.12
CA GLN A 22 -31.29 13.15 -35.02
C GLN A 22 -30.60 11.97 -34.31
N PRO A 23 -29.76 12.23 -33.28
CA PRO A 23 -29.06 11.19 -32.51
C PRO A 23 -29.98 10.08 -32.01
N GLN A 24 -31.17 10.47 -31.54
CA GLN A 24 -32.14 9.57 -30.93
C GLN A 24 -32.64 8.49 -31.90
N GLU A 25 -32.60 8.75 -33.21
CA GLU A 25 -32.98 7.78 -34.24
C GLU A 25 -31.79 6.91 -34.68
N ILE A 26 -30.58 7.47 -34.74
CA ILE A 26 -29.41 6.80 -35.34
C ILE A 26 -28.57 6.00 -34.33
N GLU A 27 -28.42 6.49 -33.10
CA GLU A 27 -27.52 5.88 -32.11
C GLU A 27 -28.04 4.51 -31.66
N PRO A 28 -29.32 4.35 -31.26
CA PRO A 28 -29.84 3.03 -30.86
C PRO A 28 -29.81 2.01 -32.00
N LYS A 29 -29.97 2.47 -33.26
CA LYS A 29 -29.88 1.62 -34.44
C LYS A 29 -28.49 0.97 -34.56
N TRP A 30 -27.43 1.77 -34.49
CA TRP A 30 -26.07 1.27 -34.65
C TRP A 30 -25.56 0.52 -33.43
N GLN A 31 -25.91 0.97 -32.22
CA GLN A 31 -25.60 0.25 -30.99
C GLN A 31 -26.19 -1.16 -30.99
N ARG A 32 -27.47 -1.30 -31.36
CA ARG A 32 -28.13 -2.61 -31.52
C ARG A 32 -27.45 -3.46 -32.59
N PHE A 33 -27.16 -2.87 -33.76
CA PHE A 33 -26.47 -3.56 -34.84
C PHE A 33 -25.14 -4.17 -34.37
N TRP A 34 -24.28 -3.37 -33.72
CA TRP A 34 -22.98 -3.85 -33.24
C TRP A 34 -23.08 -4.93 -32.18
N LEU A 35 -24.08 -4.83 -31.28
CA LEU A 35 -24.31 -5.82 -30.23
C LEU A 35 -24.79 -7.16 -30.81
N GLU A 36 -25.79 -7.13 -31.68
CA GLU A 36 -26.37 -8.34 -32.31
C GLU A 36 -25.34 -9.07 -33.18
N HIS A 37 -24.54 -8.32 -33.94
CA HIS A 37 -23.51 -8.88 -34.82
C HIS A 37 -22.20 -9.18 -34.08
N LYS A 38 -22.13 -8.92 -32.77
CA LYS A 38 -20.91 -9.07 -31.96
C LYS A 38 -19.69 -8.39 -32.61
N THR A 39 -19.90 -7.23 -33.24
CA THR A 39 -18.92 -6.55 -34.12
C THR A 39 -17.58 -6.29 -33.45
N PHE A 40 -17.56 -6.15 -32.13
CA PHE A 40 -16.38 -5.80 -31.36
C PHE A 40 -15.74 -6.97 -30.61
N ARG A 41 -16.26 -8.19 -30.79
CA ARG A 41 -15.72 -9.40 -30.17
C ARG A 41 -14.27 -9.62 -30.62
N ALA A 42 -13.39 -9.86 -29.67
CA ALA A 42 -11.98 -10.15 -29.95
C ALA A 42 -11.81 -11.63 -30.26
N GLU A 43 -11.44 -11.93 -31.50
CA GLU A 43 -11.04 -13.26 -31.94
C GLU A 43 -9.56 -13.50 -31.64
N VAL A 44 -9.17 -14.77 -31.50
CA VAL A 44 -7.75 -15.13 -31.36
C VAL A 44 -7.24 -15.48 -32.75
N ASP A 45 -6.73 -14.48 -33.46
CA ASP A 45 -6.12 -14.64 -34.78
C ASP A 45 -4.63 -14.31 -34.71
N TYR A 46 -3.80 -15.36 -34.82
CA TYR A 46 -2.34 -15.22 -34.79
C TYR A 46 -1.75 -14.68 -36.11
N THR A 47 -2.55 -14.52 -37.16
CA THR A 47 -2.11 -13.95 -38.44
C THR A 47 -2.17 -12.43 -38.47
N GLN A 48 -2.91 -11.82 -37.55
CA GLN A 48 -3.06 -10.36 -37.42
C GLN A 48 -2.27 -9.81 -36.24
N PRO A 49 -1.80 -8.56 -36.31
CA PRO A 49 -1.22 -7.91 -35.15
C PRO A 49 -2.29 -7.70 -34.07
N LYS A 50 -2.01 -8.14 -32.84
CA LYS A 50 -2.92 -7.91 -31.71
C LYS A 50 -2.76 -6.50 -31.13
N TYR A 51 -3.82 -5.99 -30.53
CA TYR A 51 -3.77 -4.80 -29.69
C TYR A 51 -4.71 -4.96 -28.49
N TYR A 52 -4.21 -4.77 -27.27
CA TYR A 52 -5.01 -4.86 -26.05
C TYR A 52 -5.15 -3.46 -25.46
N ILE A 53 -6.38 -2.97 -25.40
CA ILE A 53 -6.77 -1.70 -24.80
C ILE A 53 -7.58 -2.01 -23.56
N LEU A 54 -7.18 -1.42 -22.44
CA LEU A 54 -7.78 -1.72 -21.15
C LEU A 54 -8.11 -0.41 -20.44
N ASP A 55 -9.37 -0.29 -20.07
CA ASP A 55 -9.84 0.72 -19.15
C ASP A 55 -9.75 0.19 -17.70
N MET A 56 -9.52 1.08 -16.75
CA MET A 56 -9.81 0.76 -15.35
C MET A 56 -11.33 0.57 -15.22
N PHE A 57 -11.74 -0.68 -15.06
CA PHE A 57 -13.13 -1.07 -14.88
C PHE A 57 -13.75 -0.42 -13.62
N PRO A 58 -15.05 -0.06 -13.66
CA PRO A 58 -15.63 0.78 -12.61
C PRO A 58 -16.05 -0.02 -11.37
N TYR A 59 -16.09 0.68 -10.24
CA TYR A 59 -16.80 0.23 -9.04
C TYR A 59 -18.31 0.40 -9.24
N PRO A 60 -19.13 -0.67 -9.17
CA PRO A 60 -20.59 -0.58 -9.27
C PRO A 60 -21.22 -0.14 -7.93
N SER A 61 -20.63 0.87 -7.27
CA SER A 61 -21.02 1.34 -5.94
C SER A 61 -21.91 2.58 -5.93
N ALA A 62 -22.11 3.21 -7.08
CA ALA A 62 -23.00 4.37 -7.24
C ALA A 62 -24.26 3.98 -8.03
N ALA A 63 -25.24 4.90 -8.06
CA ALA A 63 -26.48 4.70 -8.82
C ALA A 63 -26.28 4.68 -10.35
N GLY A 64 -25.11 5.05 -10.85
CA GLY A 64 -24.76 5.07 -12.29
C GLY A 64 -23.41 5.73 -12.57
N LEU A 65 -23.06 5.84 -13.84
CA LEU A 65 -21.87 6.56 -14.31
C LEU A 65 -21.96 8.06 -14.00
N HIS A 66 -20.89 8.64 -13.47
CA HIS A 66 -20.61 10.09 -13.54
C HIS A 66 -19.78 10.46 -14.77
N VAL A 67 -19.71 11.75 -15.11
CA VAL A 67 -19.03 12.30 -16.32
C VAL A 67 -17.55 11.94 -16.45
N GLY A 68 -16.84 11.72 -15.34
CA GLY A 68 -15.44 11.26 -15.39
C GLY A 68 -15.24 9.86 -16.01
N HIS A 69 -16.23 8.96 -15.94
CA HIS A 69 -16.10 7.64 -16.57
C HIS A 69 -16.02 7.72 -18.10
N PRO A 70 -17.00 8.33 -18.81
CA PRO A 70 -16.96 8.41 -20.26
C PRO A 70 -15.79 9.23 -20.78
N GLU A 71 -15.24 10.18 -20.02
CA GLU A 71 -14.05 10.94 -20.43
C GLU A 71 -12.87 10.01 -20.76
N GLY A 72 -12.49 9.13 -19.84
CA GLY A 72 -11.43 8.14 -20.08
C GLY A 72 -11.83 7.10 -21.13
N TYR A 73 -13.03 6.54 -21.02
CA TYR A 73 -13.50 5.46 -21.89
C TYR A 73 -13.67 5.88 -23.36
N THR A 74 -13.93 7.17 -23.61
CA THR A 74 -14.01 7.69 -24.99
C THR A 74 -12.65 7.68 -25.66
N ALA A 75 -11.58 8.04 -24.94
CA ALA A 75 -10.23 8.07 -25.50
C ALA A 75 -9.75 6.67 -25.91
N THR A 76 -10.00 5.67 -25.06
CA THR A 76 -9.67 4.28 -25.34
C THR A 76 -10.55 3.69 -26.45
N ASP A 77 -11.84 4.05 -26.53
CA ASP A 77 -12.73 3.64 -27.63
C ASP A 77 -12.29 4.17 -28.99
N ILE A 78 -11.87 5.45 -29.06
CA ILE A 78 -11.30 6.05 -30.28
C ILE A 78 -10.10 5.22 -30.75
N LEU A 79 -9.17 4.90 -29.84
CA LEU A 79 -8.01 4.08 -30.17
C LEU A 79 -8.41 2.67 -30.60
N ALA A 80 -9.39 2.05 -29.93
CA ALA A 80 -9.88 0.72 -30.26
C ALA A 80 -10.46 0.65 -31.67
N ARG A 81 -11.32 1.59 -32.02
CA ARG A 81 -11.90 1.69 -33.37
C ARG A 81 -10.83 1.96 -34.41
N TYR A 82 -9.92 2.90 -34.16
CA TYR A 82 -8.79 3.18 -35.05
C TYR A 82 -7.95 1.93 -35.31
N LYS A 83 -7.53 1.21 -34.26
CA LYS A 83 -6.71 -0.01 -34.40
C LYS A 83 -7.45 -1.12 -35.15
N ARG A 84 -8.74 -1.35 -34.88
CA ARG A 84 -9.56 -2.30 -35.65
C ARG A 84 -9.58 -1.94 -37.14
N MET A 85 -9.81 -0.67 -37.48
CA MET A 85 -9.79 -0.19 -38.87
C MET A 85 -8.43 -0.30 -39.54
N ARG A 86 -7.34 -0.38 -38.77
CA ARG A 86 -5.98 -0.60 -39.26
C ARG A 86 -5.62 -2.09 -39.41
N GLY A 87 -6.58 -3.00 -39.22
CA GLY A 87 -6.38 -4.45 -39.38
C GLY A 87 -5.79 -5.13 -38.15
N PHE A 88 -5.86 -4.51 -36.96
CA PHE A 88 -5.46 -5.18 -35.73
C PHE A 88 -6.61 -6.03 -35.17
N THR A 89 -6.27 -7.16 -34.59
CA THR A 89 -7.16 -7.90 -33.68
C THR A 89 -7.16 -7.18 -32.33
N VAL A 90 -8.25 -6.47 -32.03
CA VAL A 90 -8.36 -5.64 -30.82
C VAL A 90 -9.15 -6.32 -29.73
N LEU A 91 -8.53 -6.50 -28.56
CA LEU A 91 -9.21 -6.79 -27.31
C LEU A 91 -9.46 -5.47 -26.57
N HIS A 92 -10.74 -5.14 -26.37
CA HIS A 92 -11.19 -4.01 -25.56
C HIS A 92 -12.28 -4.53 -24.60
N PRO A 93 -11.92 -5.05 -23.42
CA PRO A 93 -12.84 -5.68 -22.50
C PRO A 93 -13.40 -4.67 -21.50
N MET A 94 -14.46 -5.07 -20.81
CA MET A 94 -15.02 -4.34 -19.67
C MET A 94 -15.40 -5.34 -18.58
N GLY A 95 -15.48 -4.89 -17.34
CA GLY A 95 -15.94 -5.70 -16.22
C GLY A 95 -16.38 -4.82 -15.06
N TRP A 96 -16.46 -5.40 -13.87
CA TRP A 96 -16.97 -4.73 -12.68
C TRP A 96 -16.09 -5.06 -11.48
N ASP A 97 -15.54 -4.03 -10.83
CA ASP A 97 -14.84 -4.19 -9.56
C ASP A 97 -15.85 -4.18 -8.40
N ALA A 98 -16.46 -5.33 -8.17
CA ALA A 98 -17.74 -5.49 -7.50
C ALA A 98 -17.64 -5.88 -6.02
N PHE A 99 -16.47 -6.26 -5.52
CA PHE A 99 -16.21 -6.48 -4.09
C PHE A 99 -15.69 -5.24 -3.37
N GLY A 100 -15.63 -5.29 -2.05
CA GLY A 100 -14.94 -4.31 -1.22
C GLY A 100 -15.84 -3.22 -0.64
N LEU A 101 -15.17 -2.33 0.09
CA LEU A 101 -15.74 -1.23 0.87
C LEU A 101 -16.79 -0.38 0.12
N PRO A 102 -16.56 0.06 -1.14
CA PRO A 102 -17.54 0.82 -1.91
C PRO A 102 -18.95 0.21 -1.97
N ALA A 103 -19.05 -1.04 -2.42
CA ALA A 103 -20.34 -1.68 -2.66
C ALA A 103 -21.05 -2.01 -1.32
N GLU A 104 -20.27 -2.35 -0.30
CA GLU A 104 -20.80 -2.67 1.02
C GLU A 104 -21.31 -1.43 1.77
N GLN A 105 -20.62 -0.29 1.70
CA GLN A 105 -21.11 0.95 2.31
C GLN A 105 -22.44 1.37 1.71
N TYR A 106 -22.54 1.36 0.38
CA TYR A 106 -23.79 1.67 -0.32
C TYR A 106 -24.92 0.70 0.09
N ALA A 107 -24.60 -0.59 0.26
CA ALA A 107 -25.55 -1.59 0.75
C ALA A 107 -26.03 -1.31 2.20
N ILE A 108 -25.11 -0.89 3.09
CA ILE A 108 -25.42 -0.52 4.48
C ILE A 108 -26.32 0.73 4.52
N GLU A 109 -25.99 1.76 3.73
CA GLU A 109 -26.75 3.01 3.65
C GLU A 109 -28.17 2.81 3.11
N THR A 110 -28.32 1.93 2.12
CA THR A 110 -29.62 1.64 1.47
C THR A 110 -30.40 0.51 2.15
N GLY A 111 -29.81 -0.16 3.15
CA GLY A 111 -30.43 -1.30 3.84
C GLY A 111 -30.71 -2.50 2.94
N THR A 112 -30.04 -2.62 1.80
CA THR A 112 -30.27 -3.69 0.81
C THR A 112 -29.03 -4.57 0.71
N HIS A 113 -29.20 -5.89 0.62
CA HIS A 113 -28.08 -6.83 0.56
C HIS A 113 -27.07 -6.47 -0.57
N PRO A 114 -25.74 -6.48 -0.32
CA PRO A 114 -24.74 -6.03 -1.29
C PRO A 114 -24.81 -6.73 -2.65
N ARG A 115 -25.14 -8.02 -2.67
CA ARG A 115 -25.32 -8.79 -3.92
C ARG A 115 -26.41 -8.20 -4.82
N VAL A 116 -27.52 -7.77 -4.22
CA VAL A 116 -28.69 -7.23 -4.94
C VAL A 116 -28.38 -5.84 -5.47
N THR A 117 -27.80 -4.97 -4.64
CA THR A 117 -27.42 -3.61 -5.05
C THR A 117 -26.36 -3.64 -6.15
N THR A 118 -25.33 -4.49 -5.99
CA THR A 118 -24.25 -4.67 -6.97
C THR A 118 -24.80 -5.14 -8.32
N ALA A 119 -25.66 -6.17 -8.35
CA ALA A 119 -26.25 -6.67 -9.59
C ALA A 119 -27.08 -5.59 -10.31
N ARG A 120 -27.88 -4.82 -9.56
CA ARG A 120 -28.67 -3.70 -10.11
C ARG A 120 -27.77 -2.58 -10.66
N ASN A 121 -26.70 -2.25 -9.95
CA ASN A 121 -25.76 -1.22 -10.37
C ASN A 121 -24.98 -1.65 -11.62
N ILE A 122 -24.50 -2.89 -11.67
CA ILE A 122 -23.88 -3.49 -12.87
C ILE A 122 -24.80 -3.38 -14.08
N ALA A 123 -26.07 -3.79 -13.95
CA ALA A 123 -27.04 -3.69 -15.04
C ALA A 123 -27.24 -2.23 -15.51
N THR A 124 -27.22 -1.29 -14.57
CA THR A 124 -27.36 0.15 -14.87
C THR A 124 -26.13 0.70 -15.58
N PHE A 125 -24.93 0.41 -15.08
CA PHE A 125 -23.66 0.82 -15.70
C PHE A 125 -23.53 0.23 -17.10
N ARG A 126 -23.80 -1.07 -17.26
CA ARG A 126 -23.79 -1.73 -18.57
C ARG A 126 -24.70 -1.03 -19.56
N ARG A 127 -25.95 -0.76 -19.19
CA ARG A 127 -26.91 -0.05 -20.04
C ARG A 127 -26.40 1.33 -20.43
N GLN A 128 -25.83 2.09 -19.50
CA GLN A 128 -25.29 3.43 -19.76
C GLN A 128 -24.07 3.38 -20.69
N ILE A 129 -23.12 2.46 -20.45
CA ILE A 129 -21.94 2.26 -21.30
C ILE A 129 -22.36 1.86 -22.73
N GLN A 130 -23.33 0.96 -22.85
CA GLN A 130 -23.86 0.56 -24.16
C GLN A 130 -24.57 1.71 -24.88
N ALA A 131 -25.30 2.56 -24.15
CA ALA A 131 -25.95 3.75 -24.70
C ALA A 131 -24.95 4.83 -25.16
N LEU A 132 -23.71 4.82 -24.66
CA LEU A 132 -22.62 5.65 -25.18
C LEU A 132 -21.97 5.06 -26.45
N GLY A 133 -22.30 3.82 -26.81
CA GLY A 133 -21.83 3.18 -28.03
C GLY A 133 -20.36 2.75 -28.02
N PHE A 134 -19.75 2.56 -26.85
CA PHE A 134 -18.37 2.08 -26.74
C PHE A 134 -18.21 0.63 -27.26
N SER A 135 -17.03 0.36 -27.84
CA SER A 135 -16.72 -0.82 -28.63
C SER A 135 -16.11 -1.97 -27.81
N TYR A 136 -16.77 -2.32 -26.71
CA TYR A 136 -16.33 -3.38 -25.81
C TYR A 136 -16.69 -4.79 -26.30
N ASP A 137 -15.83 -5.76 -25.97
CA ASP A 137 -16.11 -7.19 -26.07
C ASP A 137 -16.90 -7.68 -24.84
N TRP A 138 -18.22 -7.54 -24.90
CA TRP A 138 -19.13 -7.99 -23.84
C TRP A 138 -19.15 -9.51 -23.62
N ALA A 139 -18.54 -10.31 -24.50
CA ALA A 139 -18.42 -11.76 -24.27
C ALA A 139 -17.32 -12.09 -23.25
N ARG A 140 -16.49 -11.11 -22.88
CA ARG A 140 -15.39 -11.23 -21.90
C ARG A 140 -15.65 -10.39 -20.65
N GLU A 141 -16.91 -10.09 -20.39
CA GLU A 141 -17.32 -9.39 -19.17
C GLU A 141 -17.04 -10.23 -17.94
N VAL A 142 -16.49 -9.59 -16.91
CA VAL A 142 -16.20 -10.22 -15.61
C VAL A 142 -16.74 -9.36 -14.48
N SER A 143 -17.09 -9.99 -13.36
CA SER A 143 -17.41 -9.31 -12.10
C SER A 143 -16.56 -9.93 -10.99
N THR A 144 -15.84 -9.11 -10.22
CA THR A 144 -14.92 -9.62 -9.19
C THR A 144 -15.64 -10.33 -8.04
N CYS A 145 -16.95 -10.08 -7.86
CA CYS A 145 -17.76 -10.76 -6.85
C CYS A 145 -18.37 -12.10 -7.30
N ASP A 146 -18.16 -12.50 -8.57
CA ASP A 146 -18.64 -13.79 -9.09
C ASP A 146 -17.73 -14.94 -8.58
N PRO A 147 -18.30 -16.04 -8.01
CA PRO A 147 -17.53 -17.23 -7.66
C PRO A 147 -16.67 -17.81 -8.78
N ALA A 148 -17.10 -17.69 -10.04
CA ALA A 148 -16.32 -18.12 -11.19
C ALA A 148 -15.05 -17.28 -11.40
N TYR A 149 -15.04 -16.03 -10.90
CA TYR A 149 -13.88 -15.15 -10.88
C TYR A 149 -13.02 -15.38 -9.63
N TYR A 150 -13.58 -15.18 -8.43
CA TYR A 150 -12.77 -15.17 -7.21
C TYR A 150 -12.26 -16.56 -6.78
N ARG A 151 -12.75 -17.65 -7.37
CA ARG A 151 -12.07 -18.96 -7.24
C ARG A 151 -10.60 -18.89 -7.65
N TRP A 152 -10.27 -18.03 -8.62
CA TRP A 152 -8.90 -17.89 -9.13
C TRP A 152 -8.04 -17.01 -8.26
N THR A 153 -8.60 -15.98 -7.62
CA THR A 153 -7.88 -15.17 -6.63
C THR A 153 -7.63 -15.98 -5.35
N GLN A 154 -8.60 -16.80 -4.91
CA GLN A 154 -8.38 -17.81 -3.87
C GLN A 154 -7.26 -18.79 -4.27
N TRP A 155 -7.28 -19.30 -5.50
CA TRP A 155 -6.21 -20.18 -5.99
C TRP A 155 -4.84 -19.48 -6.00
N ILE A 156 -4.76 -18.22 -6.43
CA ILE A 156 -3.53 -17.42 -6.39
C ILE A 156 -3.05 -17.28 -4.95
N PHE A 157 -3.96 -16.99 -4.00
CA PHE A 157 -3.62 -16.91 -2.58
C PHE A 157 -2.99 -18.20 -2.07
N LEU A 158 -3.55 -19.38 -2.41
CA LEU A 158 -2.95 -20.67 -2.08
C LEU A 158 -1.53 -20.79 -2.64
N LYS A 159 -1.28 -20.37 -3.88
CA LYS A 159 0.07 -20.38 -4.48
C LYS A 159 1.05 -19.41 -3.83
N LEU A 160 0.56 -18.28 -3.32
CA LEU A 160 1.37 -17.36 -2.53
C LEU A 160 1.68 -17.97 -1.15
N TYR A 161 0.70 -18.61 -0.52
CA TYR A 161 0.87 -19.32 0.75
C TYR A 161 1.91 -20.45 0.65
N ASP A 162 1.80 -21.32 -0.36
CA ASP A 162 2.74 -22.42 -0.63
C ASP A 162 4.20 -21.93 -0.80
N ARG A 163 4.38 -20.67 -1.22
CA ARG A 163 5.69 -20.04 -1.44
C ARG A 163 6.16 -19.15 -0.28
N GLY A 164 5.43 -19.11 0.84
CA GLY A 164 5.74 -18.23 1.98
C GLY A 164 5.57 -16.73 1.68
N LEU A 165 4.82 -16.40 0.63
CA LEU A 165 4.49 -15.03 0.21
C LEU A 165 3.16 -14.55 0.78
N ALA A 166 2.31 -15.44 1.29
CA ALA A 166 1.17 -15.09 2.13
C ALA A 166 1.39 -15.68 3.53
N TYR A 167 1.33 -14.84 4.58
CA TYR A 167 1.64 -15.26 5.94
C TYR A 167 0.81 -14.49 6.98
N LEU A 168 0.66 -15.07 8.16
CA LEU A 168 0.03 -14.40 9.31
C LEU A 168 1.08 -13.65 10.12
N ALA A 169 0.76 -12.43 10.54
CA ALA A 169 1.55 -11.68 11.50
C ALA A 169 0.67 -10.83 12.41
N ASP A 170 1.09 -10.69 13.67
CA ASP A 170 0.57 -9.68 14.57
C ASP A 170 1.23 -8.35 14.21
N VAL A 171 0.45 -7.46 13.59
CA VAL A 171 0.93 -6.16 13.15
C VAL A 171 0.08 -5.05 13.75
N PRO A 172 0.66 -3.89 14.06
CA PRO A 172 -0.14 -2.70 14.28
C PRO A 172 -0.84 -2.36 12.97
N VAL A 173 -2.17 -2.47 12.96
CA VAL A 173 -3.03 -2.20 11.81
C VAL A 173 -3.60 -0.78 11.88
N ASN A 174 -3.88 -0.21 10.72
CA ASN A 174 -4.67 1.01 10.61
C ASN A 174 -6.13 0.65 10.81
N TRP A 175 -6.69 0.88 11.99
CA TRP A 175 -8.09 0.60 12.31
C TRP A 175 -8.94 1.85 12.18
N CYS A 176 -10.02 1.79 11.41
CA CYS A 176 -11.00 2.86 11.34
C CYS A 176 -12.26 2.49 12.13
N PRO A 177 -12.51 3.07 13.32
CA PRO A 177 -13.66 2.74 14.14
C PRO A 177 -15.00 3.01 13.46
N ALA A 178 -15.11 4.11 12.71
CA ALA A 178 -16.32 4.48 11.99
C ALA A 178 -16.69 3.47 10.88
N LEU A 179 -15.68 2.87 10.24
CA LEU A 179 -15.86 1.85 9.21
C LEU A 179 -15.85 0.43 9.78
N GLY A 180 -15.45 0.25 11.03
CA GLY A 180 -15.32 -1.05 11.69
C GLY A 180 -14.37 -2.00 10.97
N THR A 181 -13.26 -1.50 10.42
CA THR A 181 -12.33 -2.33 9.64
C THR A 181 -10.89 -1.83 9.61
N VAL A 182 -9.98 -2.72 9.23
CA VAL A 182 -8.58 -2.38 8.92
C VAL A 182 -8.45 -1.81 7.52
N LEU A 183 -7.53 -0.86 7.38
CA LEU A 183 -7.16 -0.21 6.14
C LEU A 183 -5.69 -0.56 5.81
N ALA A 184 -5.38 -0.70 4.53
CA ALA A 184 -3.99 -0.71 4.07
C ALA A 184 -3.36 0.68 4.27
N ASN A 185 -2.04 0.79 4.15
CA ASN A 185 -1.37 2.08 4.29
C ASN A 185 -1.79 3.06 3.18
N GLU A 186 -2.03 2.51 1.99
CA GLU A 186 -2.50 3.21 0.80
C GLU A 186 -3.93 3.75 0.94
N GLU A 187 -4.72 3.22 1.88
CA GLU A 187 -6.10 3.63 2.15
C GLU A 187 -6.18 4.69 3.27
N VAL A 188 -5.02 5.19 3.76
CA VAL A 188 -4.92 6.20 4.82
C VAL A 188 -4.26 7.46 4.26
N ILE A 189 -5.03 8.55 4.19
CA ILE A 189 -4.60 9.87 3.73
C ILE A 189 -4.69 10.84 4.90
N ASP A 190 -3.58 11.48 5.25
CA ASP A 190 -3.54 12.46 6.34
C ASP A 190 -4.03 11.92 7.71
N GLY A 191 -3.74 10.64 7.98
CA GLY A 191 -4.20 9.95 9.20
C GLY A 191 -5.70 9.64 9.23
N LYS A 192 -6.38 9.83 8.09
CA LYS A 192 -7.81 9.57 7.91
C LYS A 192 -8.02 8.52 6.83
N SER A 193 -9.15 7.85 6.88
CA SER A 193 -9.57 6.94 5.81
C SER A 193 -9.73 7.71 4.49
N GLU A 194 -9.19 7.16 3.40
CA GLU A 194 -9.39 7.67 2.02
C GLU A 194 -10.89 7.90 1.76
N ARG A 195 -11.73 7.00 2.27
CA ARG A 195 -13.18 7.05 2.13
C ARG A 195 -13.85 7.53 3.41
N GLY A 196 -14.47 8.70 3.31
CA GLY A 196 -15.27 9.31 4.38
C GLY A 196 -14.47 10.18 5.35
N GLY A 197 -13.13 10.17 5.29
CA GLY A 197 -12.29 11.09 6.07
C GLY A 197 -12.35 10.85 7.58
N TYR A 198 -12.67 9.63 8.01
CA TYR A 198 -12.74 9.26 9.43
C TYR A 198 -11.36 9.02 10.02
N GLU A 199 -11.21 9.29 11.32
CA GLU A 199 -9.97 9.04 12.05
C GLU A 199 -9.55 7.56 12.02
N VAL A 200 -8.24 7.34 11.94
CA VAL A 200 -7.60 6.03 11.92
C VAL A 200 -6.69 5.92 13.12
N ILE A 201 -6.87 4.86 13.91
CA ILE A 201 -6.06 4.54 15.09
C ILE A 201 -5.20 3.30 14.84
N ARG A 202 -4.13 3.12 15.61
CA ARG A 202 -3.31 1.90 15.56
C ARG A 202 -3.85 0.88 16.56
N LYS A 203 -4.05 -0.35 16.10
CA LYS A 203 -4.44 -1.48 16.96
C LYS A 203 -3.59 -2.69 16.63
N PRO A 204 -3.03 -3.44 17.59
CA PRO A 204 -2.39 -4.71 17.28
C PRO A 204 -3.46 -5.73 16.88
N MET A 205 -3.30 -6.34 15.70
CA MET A 205 -4.19 -7.41 15.23
C MET A 205 -3.43 -8.42 14.38
N ARG A 206 -3.80 -9.70 14.52
CA ARG A 206 -3.33 -10.77 13.65
C ARG A 206 -3.98 -10.66 12.27
N GLN A 207 -3.18 -10.48 11.22
CA GLN A 207 -3.65 -10.26 9.85
C GLN A 207 -2.90 -11.15 8.84
N TRP A 208 -3.54 -11.39 7.70
CA TRP A 208 -2.87 -11.93 6.52
C TRP A 208 -2.12 -10.83 5.78
N MET A 209 -0.83 -11.06 5.57
CA MET A 209 0.10 -10.18 4.88
C MET A 209 0.55 -10.84 3.58
N LEU A 210 0.73 -10.04 2.52
CA LEU A 210 1.38 -10.46 1.29
C LEU A 210 2.79 -9.85 1.22
N ARG A 211 3.79 -10.71 1.01
CA ARG A 211 5.22 -10.35 1.00
C ARG A 211 5.64 -9.65 -0.28
N ILE A 212 5.07 -8.48 -0.57
CA ILE A 212 5.42 -7.66 -1.73
C ILE A 212 6.86 -7.14 -1.66
N THR A 213 7.40 -6.97 -0.45
CA THR A 213 8.80 -6.52 -0.26
C THR A 213 9.83 -7.48 -0.84
N ALA A 214 9.51 -8.78 -0.94
CA ALA A 214 10.36 -9.76 -1.63
C ALA A 214 10.55 -9.44 -3.13
N TYR A 215 9.71 -8.56 -3.69
CA TYR A 215 9.78 -8.11 -5.08
C TYR A 215 10.20 -6.63 -5.19
N ALA A 216 10.57 -5.94 -4.10
CA ALA A 216 10.83 -4.50 -4.11
C ALA A 216 11.89 -4.08 -5.15
N GLU A 217 13.02 -4.78 -5.20
CA GLU A 217 14.09 -4.50 -6.19
C GLU A 217 13.61 -4.70 -7.62
N ARG A 218 12.87 -5.79 -7.87
CA ARG A 218 12.34 -6.10 -9.20
C ARG A 218 11.26 -5.11 -9.63
N LEU A 219 10.40 -4.66 -8.70
CA LEU A 219 9.41 -3.63 -8.95
C LEU A 219 10.11 -2.32 -9.32
N LEU A 220 11.16 -1.95 -8.58
CA LEU A 220 11.92 -0.72 -8.82
C LEU A 220 12.64 -0.75 -10.17
N ALA A 221 13.45 -1.78 -10.42
CA ALA A 221 14.20 -1.94 -11.67
C ALA A 221 13.28 -2.11 -12.89
N GLY A 222 12.08 -2.65 -12.69
CA GLY A 222 11.08 -2.79 -13.75
C GLY A 222 10.55 -1.45 -14.27
N LEU A 223 10.55 -0.39 -13.44
CA LEU A 223 10.03 0.94 -13.84
C LEU A 223 10.78 1.54 -15.03
N ASP A 224 12.07 1.26 -15.15
CA ASP A 224 12.92 1.80 -16.22
C ASP A 224 12.59 1.18 -17.58
N GLN A 225 11.92 0.03 -17.60
CA GLN A 225 11.50 -0.66 -18.83
C GLN A 225 10.10 -0.23 -19.30
N LEU A 226 9.36 0.54 -18.51
CA LEU A 226 7.98 0.92 -18.80
C LEU A 226 7.92 2.17 -19.69
N ASP A 227 7.07 2.16 -20.71
CA ASP A 227 6.68 3.35 -21.47
C ASP A 227 5.55 4.10 -20.73
N TRP A 228 5.86 4.58 -19.53
CA TRP A 228 4.93 5.27 -18.63
C TRP A 228 5.38 6.73 -18.37
N PRO A 229 4.45 7.63 -18.04
CA PRO A 229 4.79 8.99 -17.61
C PRO A 229 5.79 9.00 -16.44
N GLU A 230 6.81 9.86 -16.52
CA GLU A 230 7.90 9.87 -15.53
C GLU A 230 7.40 10.20 -14.13
N ASN A 231 6.42 11.10 -13.99
CA ASN A 231 5.82 11.43 -12.70
C ASN A 231 5.19 10.21 -12.00
N VAL A 232 4.59 9.27 -12.75
CA VAL A 232 4.04 8.03 -12.19
C VAL A 232 5.17 7.10 -11.74
N LYS A 233 6.26 7.01 -12.51
CA LYS A 233 7.44 6.23 -12.12
C LYS A 233 8.10 6.81 -10.87
N GLU A 234 8.29 8.12 -10.80
CA GLU A 234 8.84 8.81 -9.63
C GLU A 234 7.99 8.58 -8.38
N MET A 235 6.66 8.65 -8.48
CA MET A 235 5.76 8.29 -7.38
C MET A 235 6.02 6.86 -6.88
N GLN A 236 6.17 5.90 -7.80
CA GLN A 236 6.46 4.50 -7.45
C GLN A 236 7.88 4.34 -6.86
N ARG A 237 8.91 5.03 -7.40
CA ARG A 237 10.27 5.01 -6.84
C ARG A 237 10.29 5.55 -5.41
N ASN A 238 9.60 6.66 -5.17
CA ASN A 238 9.48 7.28 -3.84
C ASN A 238 8.65 6.42 -2.87
N TRP A 239 7.62 5.73 -3.38
CA TRP A 239 6.82 4.79 -2.60
C TRP A 239 7.63 3.55 -2.19
N ILE A 240 8.35 2.95 -3.13
CA ILE A 240 9.23 1.81 -2.86
C ILE A 240 10.36 2.22 -1.92
N GLY A 241 10.96 3.39 -2.16
CA GLY A 241 11.90 4.06 -1.27
C GLY A 241 13.11 3.21 -0.91
N ARG A 242 13.86 2.76 -1.92
CA ARG A 242 15.10 1.99 -1.73
C ARG A 242 16.17 2.84 -1.07
N SER A 243 16.81 2.29 -0.05
CA SER A 243 17.89 2.94 0.71
C SER A 243 19.05 1.97 0.92
N GLU A 244 20.26 2.39 0.57
CA GLU A 244 21.49 1.64 0.84
C GLU A 244 22.16 2.19 2.09
N GLY A 245 22.63 1.29 2.95
CA GLY A 245 23.20 1.66 4.23
C GLY A 245 23.88 0.49 4.92
N ALA A 246 23.90 0.53 6.24
CA ALA A 246 24.40 -0.56 7.07
C ALA A 246 23.39 -0.95 8.14
N ARG A 247 23.32 -2.24 8.43
CA ARG A 247 22.75 -2.76 9.67
C ARG A 247 23.88 -2.86 10.70
N ILE A 248 23.74 -2.17 11.82
CA ILE A 248 24.79 -2.02 12.83
C ILE A 248 24.27 -2.60 14.14
N ARG A 249 25.08 -3.42 14.80
CA ARG A 249 24.74 -4.08 16.05
C ARG A 249 25.25 -3.26 17.24
N PHE A 250 24.34 -2.86 18.11
CA PHE A 250 24.64 -2.18 19.37
C PHE A 250 24.49 -3.15 20.53
N ARG A 251 25.46 -3.15 21.45
CA ARG A 251 25.44 -3.99 22.66
C ARG A 251 24.86 -3.20 23.82
N LEU A 252 23.93 -3.76 24.57
CA LEU A 252 23.44 -3.10 25.80
C LEU A 252 24.52 -3.14 26.89
N CYS A 253 24.59 -2.07 27.68
CA CYS A 253 25.56 -1.93 28.77
C CYS A 253 24.97 -1.21 29.98
N GLN A 254 25.71 -1.22 31.08
CA GLN A 254 25.49 -0.33 32.21
C GLN A 254 25.95 1.10 31.88
N PRO A 255 25.55 2.11 32.67
CA PRO A 255 25.95 3.50 32.45
C PRO A 255 27.48 3.73 32.47
N ASP A 256 28.24 2.86 33.14
CA ASP A 256 29.70 2.91 33.18
C ASP A 256 30.38 2.26 31.96
N GLY A 257 29.59 1.75 31.00
CA GLY A 257 30.07 1.04 29.81
C GLY A 257 30.30 -0.46 30.01
N THR A 258 30.03 -1.01 31.20
CA THR A 258 30.14 -2.45 31.43
C THR A 258 29.10 -3.20 30.60
N PRO A 259 29.50 -4.09 29.66
CA PRO A 259 28.54 -4.78 28.81
C PRO A 259 27.63 -5.72 29.60
N LEU A 260 26.36 -5.80 29.24
CA LEU A 260 25.46 -6.80 29.79
C LEU A 260 25.83 -8.22 29.29
N PRO A 261 25.42 -9.30 29.99
CA PRO A 261 25.71 -10.68 29.62
C PRO A 261 25.30 -11.01 28.17
N GLU A 262 26.10 -11.84 27.49
CA GLU A 262 26.00 -12.08 26.03
C GLU A 262 24.66 -12.67 25.58
N ALA A 263 24.02 -13.49 26.43
CA ALA A 263 22.69 -14.04 26.16
C ALA A 263 21.57 -12.98 26.16
N GLU A 264 21.84 -11.75 26.63
CA GLU A 264 20.78 -10.80 26.94
C GLU A 264 20.85 -9.44 26.21
N ALA A 265 21.79 -9.12 25.31
CA ALA A 265 22.00 -7.69 25.10
C ALA A 265 22.54 -7.22 23.75
N PHE A 266 21.78 -7.44 22.66
CA PHE A 266 22.02 -6.71 21.41
C PHE A 266 20.73 -6.21 20.77
N PHE A 267 20.88 -5.15 19.98
CA PHE A 267 19.87 -4.70 19.05
C PHE A 267 20.52 -4.16 17.79
N ASP A 268 19.82 -4.31 16.68
CA ASP A 268 20.30 -3.82 15.40
C ASP A 268 19.66 -2.46 15.11
N VAL A 269 20.41 -1.55 14.51
CA VAL A 269 19.90 -0.30 13.92
C VAL A 269 20.18 -0.32 12.42
N PHE A 270 19.36 0.38 11.64
CA PHE A 270 19.66 0.65 10.23
C PHE A 270 19.96 2.12 10.03
N THR A 271 21.00 2.42 9.25
CA THR A 271 21.37 3.80 8.87
C THR A 271 21.83 3.87 7.43
N THR A 272 21.44 4.93 6.72
CA THR A 272 21.98 5.29 5.40
C THR A 272 23.26 6.14 5.49
N ARG A 273 23.65 6.52 6.71
CA ARG A 273 24.87 7.27 7.06
C ARG A 273 25.76 6.45 8.01
N PRO A 274 26.25 5.26 7.61
CA PRO A 274 27.18 4.52 8.46
C PRO A 274 28.48 5.30 8.69
N ASP A 275 28.88 6.16 7.74
CA ASP A 275 30.03 7.06 7.83
C ASP A 275 30.04 7.91 9.11
N THR A 276 28.87 8.27 9.64
CA THR A 276 28.75 9.15 10.81
C THR A 276 28.70 8.41 12.14
N LEU A 277 28.92 7.10 12.17
CA LEU A 277 28.78 6.25 13.37
C LEU A 277 29.63 6.70 14.58
N PHE A 278 30.79 7.33 14.35
CA PHE A 278 31.60 7.91 15.43
C PHE A 278 30.88 9.02 16.22
N GLY A 279 29.95 9.73 15.57
CA GLY A 279 29.16 10.81 16.16
C GLY A 279 27.84 10.35 16.75
N ALA A 280 27.58 9.04 16.83
CA ALA A 280 26.38 8.52 17.45
C ALA A 280 26.47 8.68 18.97
N THR A 281 25.65 9.58 19.54
CA THR A 281 25.70 9.98 20.95
C THR A 281 24.53 9.48 21.78
N TYR A 282 23.49 8.94 21.15
CA TYR A 282 22.38 8.23 21.79
C TYR A 282 21.69 7.31 20.78
N CYS A 283 20.91 6.36 21.28
CA CYS A 283 20.04 5.51 20.46
C CYS A 283 18.58 5.81 20.75
N VAL A 284 17.71 5.58 19.78
CA VAL A 284 16.28 5.81 19.93
C VAL A 284 15.50 4.59 19.46
N LEU A 285 14.60 4.10 20.30
CA LEU A 285 13.70 3.00 20.02
C LEU A 285 12.29 3.53 19.70
N ALA A 286 11.60 2.84 18.80
CA ALA A 286 10.16 3.03 18.65
C ALA A 286 9.43 2.68 19.98
N PRO A 287 8.35 3.38 20.34
CA PRO A 287 7.54 3.08 21.52
C PRO A 287 7.04 1.62 21.60
N GLU A 288 6.84 0.98 20.46
CA GLU A 288 6.40 -0.41 20.35
C GLU A 288 7.55 -1.43 20.37
N HIS A 289 8.80 -0.98 20.40
CA HIS A 289 9.95 -1.87 20.27
C HIS A 289 10.06 -2.82 21.48
N PRO A 290 10.21 -4.15 21.28
CA PRO A 290 10.21 -5.13 22.37
C PRO A 290 11.30 -4.90 23.44
N LEU A 291 12.39 -4.22 23.07
CA LEU A 291 13.46 -3.88 24.01
C LEU A 291 13.11 -2.77 24.98
N VAL A 292 12.09 -1.94 24.71
CA VAL A 292 11.71 -0.83 25.59
C VAL A 292 11.48 -1.34 27.01
N ASP A 293 10.76 -2.46 27.16
CA ASP A 293 10.47 -3.02 28.47
C ASP A 293 11.74 -3.50 29.21
N ARG A 294 12.75 -3.94 28.45
CA ARG A 294 14.01 -4.48 28.96
C ARG A 294 15.04 -3.41 29.32
N VAL A 295 15.11 -2.33 28.53
CA VAL A 295 16.10 -1.25 28.74
C VAL A 295 15.63 -0.19 29.73
N THR A 296 14.33 -0.11 29.98
CA THR A 296 13.77 0.88 30.90
C THR A 296 14.15 0.54 32.35
N THR A 297 14.69 1.48 33.12
CA THR A 297 14.96 1.25 34.55
C THR A 297 13.69 1.46 35.38
N PRO A 298 13.62 0.97 36.64
CA PRO A 298 12.45 1.14 37.49
C PRO A 298 12.01 2.60 37.67
N GLU A 299 12.97 3.52 37.74
CA GLU A 299 12.73 4.95 37.96
C GLU A 299 12.09 5.63 36.75
N HIS A 300 12.39 5.14 35.54
CA HIS A 300 11.90 5.67 34.27
C HIS A 300 10.59 5.02 33.81
N ARG A 301 10.20 3.89 34.43
CA ARG A 301 9.07 3.04 34.01
C ARG A 301 7.77 3.80 33.77
N ALA A 302 7.33 4.57 34.77
CA ALA A 302 6.05 5.28 34.71
C ALA A 302 6.02 6.32 33.59
N ALA A 303 7.12 7.02 33.35
CA ALA A 303 7.22 8.02 32.29
C ALA A 303 7.22 7.36 30.90
N VAL A 304 7.94 6.24 30.74
CA VAL A 304 7.99 5.47 29.50
C VAL A 304 6.61 4.88 29.16
N GLU A 305 5.91 4.30 30.13
CA GLU A 305 4.57 3.74 29.93
C GLU A 305 3.56 4.83 29.52
N ALA A 306 3.55 5.98 30.20
CA ALA A 306 2.71 7.11 29.83
C ALA A 306 3.01 7.62 28.40
N TYR A 307 4.29 7.68 28.03
CA TYR A 307 4.70 8.09 26.68
C TYR A 307 4.28 7.08 25.61
N ARG A 308 4.39 5.77 25.88
CA ARG A 308 3.92 4.72 24.96
C ARG A 308 2.42 4.80 24.75
N GLU A 309 1.64 5.02 25.81
CA GLU A 309 0.19 5.17 25.68
C GLU A 309 -0.21 6.38 24.82
N ASP A 310 0.49 7.50 24.97
CA ASP A 310 0.27 8.69 24.13
C ASP A 310 0.65 8.41 22.67
N ALA A 311 1.82 7.81 22.44
CA ALA A 311 2.30 7.49 21.10
C ALA A 311 1.39 6.50 20.35
N LEU A 312 0.79 5.53 21.05
CA LEU A 312 -0.14 4.56 20.46
C LEU A 312 -1.47 5.19 20.00
N ARG A 313 -1.82 6.37 20.52
CA ARG A 313 -3.01 7.13 20.08
C ARG A 313 -2.75 7.93 18.79
N LYS A 314 -1.49 8.07 18.38
CA LYS A 314 -1.08 8.80 17.18
C LYS A 314 -0.95 7.84 15.99
N SER A 315 -1.30 8.33 14.80
CA SER A 315 -1.01 7.62 13.54
C SER A 315 0.48 7.75 13.17
N ASP A 316 1.01 6.85 12.32
CA ASP A 316 2.39 6.94 11.81
C ASP A 316 2.67 8.32 11.17
N LEU A 317 1.69 8.89 10.48
CA LEU A 317 1.80 10.22 9.88
C LEU A 317 1.85 11.33 10.94
N ALA A 318 1.01 11.23 11.97
CA ALA A 318 1.01 12.16 13.10
C ALA A 318 2.27 12.07 13.97
N ARG A 319 3.16 11.11 13.71
CA ARG A 319 4.45 10.91 14.38
C ARG A 319 5.66 11.36 13.56
N THR A 320 5.48 11.58 12.25
CA THR A 320 6.59 11.83 11.32
C THR A 320 6.69 13.31 10.92
N GLU A 321 6.58 13.65 9.64
CA GLU A 321 6.93 14.97 9.09
C GLU A 321 6.00 16.10 9.55
N LEU A 322 4.77 15.79 9.99
CA LEU A 322 3.82 16.79 10.49
C LEU A 322 4.16 17.29 11.91
N VAL A 323 5.05 16.60 12.62
CA VAL A 323 5.39 16.94 14.01
C VAL A 323 6.49 17.98 14.05
N LYS A 324 6.11 19.21 14.38
CA LYS A 324 7.03 20.34 14.58
C LYS A 324 7.91 20.20 15.83
N GLU A 325 7.43 19.51 16.86
CA GLU A 325 8.18 19.31 18.11
C GLU A 325 8.52 17.85 18.32
N LYS A 326 9.80 17.50 18.20
CA LYS A 326 10.27 16.14 18.53
C LYS A 326 10.20 15.93 20.03
N THR A 327 9.51 14.88 20.44
CA THR A 327 9.35 14.48 21.85
C THR A 327 10.01 13.12 22.06
N GLY A 328 10.42 12.85 23.29
CA GLY A 328 10.92 11.56 23.71
C GLY A 328 11.11 11.49 25.22
N VAL A 329 11.39 10.28 25.70
CA VAL A 329 11.59 9.97 27.11
C VAL A 329 12.82 9.09 27.29
N ASP A 330 13.63 9.42 28.30
CA ASP A 330 14.80 8.64 28.67
C ASP A 330 14.36 7.32 29.29
N THR A 331 15.00 6.21 28.88
CA THR A 331 14.74 4.88 29.45
C THR A 331 15.62 4.60 30.67
N GLY A 332 16.73 5.32 30.85
CA GLY A 332 17.79 4.98 31.80
C GLY A 332 18.69 3.82 31.34
N GLY A 333 18.38 3.19 30.21
CA GLY A 333 19.19 2.15 29.59
C GLY A 333 20.30 2.72 28.70
N TYR A 334 21.37 1.94 28.50
CA TYR A 334 22.54 2.35 27.73
C TYR A 334 22.96 1.28 26.72
N ALA A 335 23.61 1.74 25.66
CA ALA A 335 24.24 0.91 24.64
C ALA A 335 25.69 1.34 24.40
N LEU A 336 26.53 0.42 23.93
CA LEU A 336 27.87 0.74 23.47
C LEU A 336 27.83 1.12 22.00
N ASN A 337 28.42 2.27 21.68
CA ASN A 337 28.79 2.57 20.30
C ASN A 337 29.86 1.55 19.86
N PRO A 338 29.61 0.75 18.81
CA PRO A 338 30.48 -0.39 18.46
C PRO A 338 31.86 0.04 17.96
N VAL A 339 32.02 1.30 17.55
CA VAL A 339 33.29 1.84 17.06
C VAL A 339 34.07 2.55 18.14
N THR A 340 33.41 3.38 18.95
CA THR A 340 34.09 4.18 19.98
C THR A 340 34.18 3.48 21.34
N GLY A 341 33.34 2.47 21.57
CA GLY A 341 33.17 1.80 22.87
C GLY A 341 32.51 2.67 23.93
N GLN A 342 32.03 3.87 23.58
CA GLN A 342 31.38 4.77 24.53
C GLN A 342 29.96 4.30 24.87
N ALA A 343 29.61 4.40 26.16
CA ALA A 343 28.23 4.20 26.61
C ALA A 343 27.38 5.41 26.21
N ILE A 344 26.30 5.14 25.49
CA ILE A 344 25.35 6.14 25.00
C ILE A 344 23.94 5.80 25.48
N PRO A 345 23.14 6.79 25.91
CA PRO A 345 21.80 6.54 26.46
C PRO A 345 20.81 6.08 25.38
N ILE A 346 19.82 5.31 25.82
CA ILE A 346 18.71 4.83 24.97
C ILE A 346 17.44 5.60 25.33
N TRP A 347 16.83 6.19 24.31
CA TRP A 347 15.59 6.95 24.41
C TRP A 347 14.45 6.23 23.70
N VAL A 348 13.22 6.60 24.05
CA VAL A 348 12.02 6.26 23.29
C VAL A 348 11.46 7.54 22.68
N ALA A 349 11.19 7.52 21.38
CA ALA A 349 10.58 8.66 20.69
C ALA A 349 9.62 8.21 19.59
N ASP A 350 8.50 8.90 19.46
CA ASP A 350 7.42 8.52 18.55
C ASP A 350 7.79 8.71 17.07
N TYR A 351 8.76 9.57 16.73
CA TYR A 351 9.24 9.72 15.36
C TYR A 351 10.01 8.49 14.81
N VAL A 352 10.39 7.56 15.67
CA VAL A 352 10.93 6.24 15.26
C VAL A 352 9.76 5.27 15.12
N LEU A 353 9.63 4.64 13.95
CA LEU A 353 8.55 3.72 13.63
C LEU A 353 9.03 2.27 13.68
N ILE A 354 8.32 1.41 14.43
CA ILE A 354 8.66 -0.03 14.56
C ILE A 354 8.65 -0.77 13.21
N THR A 355 7.91 -0.26 12.25
CA THR A 355 7.72 -0.80 10.90
C THR A 355 8.75 -0.30 9.89
N TYR A 356 9.72 0.52 10.30
CA TYR A 356 10.78 1.04 9.44
C TYR A 356 12.17 0.66 9.96
N GLY A 357 13.02 0.13 9.07
CA GLY A 357 14.33 -0.41 9.45
C GLY A 357 14.18 -1.53 10.47
N THR A 358 14.82 -1.36 11.63
CA THR A 358 14.74 -2.30 12.77
C THR A 358 13.82 -1.81 13.88
N GLY A 359 13.14 -0.67 13.71
CA GLY A 359 12.42 0.01 14.79
C GLY A 359 13.33 0.65 15.84
N ALA A 360 14.63 0.76 15.54
CA ALA A 360 15.64 1.41 16.33
C ALA A 360 16.59 2.20 15.42
N ILE A 361 17.06 3.35 15.89
CA ILE A 361 18.06 4.17 15.19
C ILE A 361 19.22 4.52 16.11
N MET A 362 20.40 4.71 15.53
CA MET A 362 21.46 5.51 16.14
C MET A 362 21.20 6.97 15.79
N ALA A 363 21.37 7.87 16.75
CA ALA A 363 21.19 9.29 16.50
C ALA A 363 22.54 9.99 16.42
N VAL A 364 22.75 10.75 15.34
CA VAL A 364 24.00 11.48 15.08
C VAL A 364 23.70 12.97 14.91
N PRO A 365 23.61 13.73 16.02
CA PRO A 365 23.23 15.15 15.99
C PRO A 365 24.10 16.03 15.10
N GLY A 366 25.38 15.68 14.90
CA GLY A 366 26.24 16.44 13.99
C GLY A 366 25.89 16.25 12.50
N GLY A 367 25.19 15.18 12.14
CA GLY A 367 24.96 14.74 10.76
C GLY A 367 23.48 14.56 10.35
N ASP A 368 22.53 14.71 11.26
CA ASP A 368 21.08 14.67 11.00
C ASP A 368 20.36 15.79 11.77
N GLN A 369 19.57 16.58 11.06
CA GLN A 369 18.87 17.75 11.63
C GLN A 369 17.84 17.38 12.70
N ARG A 370 17.15 16.23 12.55
CA ARG A 370 16.14 15.78 13.52
C ARG A 370 16.81 15.35 14.82
N ASP A 371 17.96 14.68 14.69
CA ASP A 371 18.77 14.28 15.84
C ASP A 371 19.36 15.51 16.54
N TRP A 372 19.77 16.53 15.78
CA TRP A 372 20.25 17.80 16.33
C TRP A 372 19.18 18.53 17.15
N GLU A 373 17.96 18.65 16.61
CA GLU A 373 16.83 19.29 17.30
C GLU A 373 16.49 18.55 18.60
N PHE A 374 16.47 17.21 18.56
CA PHE A 374 16.23 16.38 19.72
C PHE A 374 17.35 16.54 20.76
N ALA A 375 18.62 16.48 20.33
CA ALA A 375 19.78 16.65 21.20
C ALA A 375 19.81 18.03 21.87
N ARG A 376 19.51 19.10 21.13
CA ARG A 376 19.41 20.46 21.68
C ARG A 376 18.30 20.58 22.71
N ARG A 377 17.14 19.96 22.47
CA ARG A 377 16.00 19.98 23.39
C ARG A 377 16.31 19.27 24.72
N TYR A 378 17.01 18.14 24.65
CA TYR A 378 17.26 17.27 25.81
C TYR A 378 18.67 17.38 26.40
N GLY A 379 19.50 18.29 25.86
CA GLY A 379 20.88 18.50 26.34
C GLY A 379 21.82 17.33 26.08
N LEU A 380 21.60 16.59 24.98
CA LEU A 380 22.43 15.44 24.60
C LEU A 380 23.70 15.90 23.85
N PRO A 381 24.80 15.12 23.90
CA PRO A 381 26.05 15.51 23.24
C PRO A 381 25.90 15.61 21.72
N ILE A 382 26.57 16.60 21.13
CA ILE A 382 26.63 16.83 19.68
C ILE A 382 28.11 16.77 19.28
N ILE A 383 28.45 15.83 18.40
CA ILE A 383 29.81 15.64 17.90
C ILE A 383 29.81 15.92 16.40
N GLU A 384 30.67 16.85 15.98
CA GLU A 384 30.92 17.09 14.56
C GLU A 384 31.70 15.91 13.98
N VAL A 385 31.18 15.33 12.90
CA VAL A 385 31.80 14.19 12.19
C VAL A 385 32.16 14.48 10.74
N VAL A 386 31.59 15.54 10.16
CA VAL A 386 31.88 16.00 8.81
C VAL A 386 32.07 17.51 8.86
N GLN A 387 33.22 17.98 8.38
CA GLN A 387 33.54 19.40 8.38
C GLN A 387 32.70 20.15 7.33
N GLY A 388 32.15 21.31 7.71
CA GLY A 388 31.52 22.23 6.75
C GLY A 388 30.33 23.05 7.26
N GLY A 389 29.81 22.73 8.45
CA GLY A 389 28.66 23.43 9.05
C GLY A 389 29.00 24.18 10.34
N ASP A 390 27.97 24.81 10.92
CA ASP A 390 28.02 25.45 12.23
C ASP A 390 27.09 24.67 13.18
N MET A 391 27.68 23.80 14.02
CA MET A 391 26.95 22.91 14.93
C MET A 391 26.14 23.67 15.99
N ASP A 392 26.39 24.97 16.18
CA ASP A 392 25.60 25.82 17.06
C ASP A 392 24.27 26.27 16.44
N LYS A 393 24.11 26.13 15.12
CA LYS A 393 22.90 26.53 14.40
C LYS A 393 22.09 25.36 13.87
N GLU A 394 22.75 24.37 13.28
CA GLU A 394 22.09 23.26 12.60
C GLU A 394 23.04 22.05 12.42
N ALA A 395 22.48 20.90 12.05
CA ALA A 395 23.28 19.74 11.64
C ALA A 395 23.90 19.95 10.25
N TYR A 396 25.06 19.36 9.99
CA TYR A 396 25.67 19.40 8.67
C TYR A 396 25.36 18.13 7.88
N VAL A 397 24.50 18.25 6.87
CA VAL A 397 24.07 17.14 6.00
C VAL A 397 24.84 17.07 4.67
N GLY A 398 25.74 18.03 4.42
CA GLY A 398 26.53 18.12 3.20
C GLY A 398 27.67 17.10 3.12
N ASP A 399 28.42 17.14 2.02
CA ASP A 399 29.67 16.39 1.87
C ASP A 399 30.86 17.23 2.36
N GLY A 400 31.90 16.57 2.83
CA GLY A 400 33.06 17.20 3.44
C GLY A 400 34.04 16.16 3.99
N PRO A 401 35.26 16.55 4.36
CA PRO A 401 36.19 15.66 5.00
C PRO A 401 35.67 15.27 6.39
N HIS A 402 35.73 13.99 6.71
CA HIS A 402 35.38 13.50 8.05
C HIS A 402 36.39 14.00 9.09
N VAL A 403 35.89 14.28 10.28
CA VAL A 403 36.65 14.73 11.45
C VAL A 403 36.14 13.99 12.69
N ASN A 404 36.95 13.91 13.75
CA ASN A 404 36.61 13.18 14.99
C ASN A 404 36.16 11.73 14.76
N SER A 405 36.60 11.12 13.67
CA SER A 405 36.12 9.83 13.15
C SER A 405 37.25 8.83 12.94
N GLY A 406 38.41 9.05 13.59
CA GLY A 406 39.52 8.11 13.67
C GLY A 406 39.99 7.64 12.29
N PHE A 407 39.75 6.37 11.97
CA PHE A 407 40.18 5.80 10.68
C PHE A 407 39.44 6.36 9.46
N LEU A 408 38.38 7.15 9.65
CA LEU A 408 37.67 7.84 8.58
C LEU A 408 38.17 9.27 8.34
N ASP A 409 38.98 9.85 9.23
CA ASP A 409 39.38 11.25 9.15
C ASP A 409 39.99 11.61 7.78
N GLY A 410 39.54 12.74 7.22
CA GLY A 410 39.96 13.25 5.90
C GLY A 410 39.24 12.63 4.70
N LEU A 411 38.43 11.58 4.87
CA LEU A 411 37.66 10.99 3.77
C LEU A 411 36.37 11.78 3.48
N ASN A 412 35.96 11.81 2.21
CA ASN A 412 34.61 12.26 1.82
C ASN A 412 33.55 11.23 2.26
N VAL A 413 32.27 11.61 2.20
CA VAL A 413 31.14 10.77 2.63
C VAL A 413 31.09 9.42 1.89
N ALA A 414 31.30 9.40 0.58
CA ALA A 414 31.19 8.16 -0.20
C ALA A 414 32.28 7.14 0.15
N ASP A 415 33.53 7.60 0.30
CA ASP A 415 34.67 6.78 0.71
C ASP A 415 34.53 6.32 2.16
N ALA A 416 34.08 7.22 3.05
CA ALA A 416 33.86 6.92 4.46
C ALA A 416 32.77 5.86 4.66
N LYS A 417 31.65 5.92 3.92
CA LYS A 417 30.59 4.90 3.98
C LYS A 417 31.13 3.52 3.62
N ARG A 418 31.85 3.40 2.50
CA ARG A 418 32.46 2.14 2.06
C ARG A 418 33.42 1.58 3.11
N LYS A 419 34.29 2.44 3.64
CA LYS A 419 35.29 2.05 4.64
C LYS A 419 34.66 1.62 5.97
N MET A 420 33.63 2.32 6.43
CA MET A 420 32.92 1.95 7.64
C MET A 420 32.15 0.63 7.48
N ILE A 421 31.45 0.42 6.36
CA ILE A 421 30.75 -0.86 6.10
C ILE A 421 31.76 -2.03 6.12
N ALA A 422 32.89 -1.90 5.43
CA ALA A 422 33.93 -2.92 5.44
C ALA A 422 34.47 -3.18 6.86
N TRP A 423 34.68 -2.12 7.65
CA TRP A 423 35.12 -2.24 9.04
C TRP A 423 34.08 -2.99 9.91
N LEU A 424 32.80 -2.65 9.76
CA LEU A 424 31.69 -3.29 10.49
C LEU A 424 31.62 -4.79 10.20
N GLU A 425 31.79 -5.18 8.92
CA GLU A 425 31.80 -6.56 8.47
C GLU A 425 33.01 -7.34 9.01
N GLU A 426 34.20 -6.75 8.92
CA GLU A 426 35.45 -7.36 9.43
C GLU A 426 35.41 -7.62 10.94
N HIS A 427 34.76 -6.72 11.70
CA HIS A 427 34.70 -6.81 13.16
C HIS A 427 33.43 -7.51 13.68
N GLY A 428 32.56 -7.99 12.78
CA GLY A 428 31.29 -8.64 13.16
C GLY A 428 30.30 -7.72 13.88
N GLN A 429 30.42 -6.40 13.68
CA GLN A 429 29.59 -5.36 14.30
C GLN A 429 28.47 -4.86 13.38
N GLY A 430 28.40 -5.36 12.15
CA GLY A 430 27.35 -5.00 11.20
C GLY A 430 27.63 -5.52 9.80
N GLU A 431 26.76 -5.15 8.87
CA GLU A 431 26.89 -5.50 7.45
C GLU A 431 26.26 -4.44 6.55
N GLY A 432 26.73 -4.34 5.31
CA GLY A 432 26.06 -3.56 4.27
C GLY A 432 24.64 -4.09 4.04
N THR A 433 23.64 -3.21 4.04
CA THR A 433 22.22 -3.61 3.93
C THR A 433 21.46 -2.66 3.02
N VAL A 434 20.59 -3.22 2.17
CA VAL A 434 19.59 -2.48 1.42
C VAL A 434 18.25 -2.62 2.14
N THR A 435 17.57 -1.50 2.34
CA THR A 435 16.21 -1.46 2.90
C THR A 435 15.26 -0.73 1.97
N TYR A 436 13.97 -0.87 2.22
CA TYR A 436 12.91 -0.25 1.44
C TYR A 436 11.91 0.42 2.38
N LYS A 437 11.36 1.56 1.96
CA LYS A 437 10.20 2.19 2.59
C LYS A 437 8.94 1.33 2.42
N LEU A 438 8.86 0.59 1.31
CA LEU A 438 7.78 -0.36 1.03
C LEU A 438 7.59 -1.34 2.19
N ARG A 439 6.34 -1.53 2.60
CA ARG A 439 5.95 -2.52 3.61
C ARG A 439 5.22 -3.68 2.95
N ASP A 440 5.19 -4.81 3.64
CA ASP A 440 4.34 -5.93 3.23
C ASP A 440 2.87 -5.52 3.25
N TRP A 441 2.10 -6.07 2.32
CA TRP A 441 0.74 -5.61 2.05
C TRP A 441 -0.26 -6.30 2.98
N LEU A 442 -0.91 -5.52 3.84
CA LEU A 442 -2.02 -5.99 4.67
C LEU A 442 -3.22 -6.33 3.77
N PHE A 443 -3.53 -7.62 3.66
CA PHE A 443 -4.50 -8.13 2.70
C PHE A 443 -5.86 -8.48 3.33
N SER A 444 -5.90 -8.97 4.56
CA SER A 444 -7.17 -9.28 5.24
C SER A 444 -7.99 -8.03 5.56
N ARG A 445 -9.32 -8.19 5.57
CA ARG A 445 -10.30 -7.15 5.93
C ARG A 445 -11.38 -7.75 6.83
N GLN A 446 -11.80 -7.01 7.86
CA GLN A 446 -12.88 -7.46 8.76
C GLN A 446 -14.22 -7.02 8.22
N ARG A 447 -14.58 -7.52 7.03
CA ARG A 447 -15.77 -7.12 6.27
C ARG A 447 -16.51 -8.35 5.77
N TYR A 448 -17.77 -8.17 5.38
CA TYR A 448 -18.55 -9.25 4.78
C TYR A 448 -18.36 -9.30 3.26
N TRP A 449 -18.45 -8.15 2.58
CA TRP A 449 -18.49 -8.10 1.11
C TRP A 449 -17.09 -8.18 0.47
N GLY A 450 -16.47 -9.35 0.56
CA GLY A 450 -15.19 -9.67 -0.04
C GLY A 450 -15.05 -11.16 -0.30
N GLU A 451 -13.91 -11.54 -0.89
CA GLU A 451 -13.59 -12.95 -1.11
C GLU A 451 -13.23 -13.65 0.21
N PRO A 452 -13.82 -14.82 0.51
CA PRO A 452 -13.38 -15.62 1.64
C PRO A 452 -11.96 -16.15 1.45
N PHE A 453 -11.18 -16.18 2.53
CA PHE A 453 -9.87 -16.83 2.50
C PHE A 453 -10.02 -18.35 2.30
N PRO A 454 -9.20 -18.98 1.45
CA PRO A 454 -9.20 -20.43 1.24
C PRO A 454 -8.38 -21.16 2.31
N ILE A 455 -8.59 -20.82 3.58
CA ILE A 455 -7.87 -21.35 4.74
C ILE A 455 -8.89 -21.97 5.69
N LEU A 456 -8.50 -23.06 6.35
CA LEU A 456 -9.15 -23.61 7.52
C LEU A 456 -8.22 -23.51 8.73
N TYR A 457 -8.75 -23.24 9.90
CA TYR A 457 -8.07 -23.37 11.17
C TYR A 457 -8.44 -24.71 11.80
N VAL A 458 -7.47 -25.63 11.82
CA VAL A 458 -7.59 -26.94 12.48
C VAL A 458 -6.69 -26.93 13.70
N ASP A 459 -7.24 -27.23 14.88
CA ASP A 459 -6.50 -27.18 16.15
C ASP A 459 -5.80 -25.81 16.38
N GLY A 460 -6.42 -24.72 15.89
CA GLY A 460 -5.92 -23.34 15.99
C GLY A 460 -4.83 -22.95 14.98
N GLN A 461 -4.43 -23.85 14.08
CA GLN A 461 -3.39 -23.61 13.08
C GLN A 461 -3.97 -23.42 11.67
N PRO A 462 -3.46 -22.47 10.87
CA PRO A 462 -3.92 -22.25 9.51
C PRO A 462 -3.50 -23.42 8.61
N LYS A 463 -4.45 -23.92 7.83
CA LYS A 463 -4.31 -25.00 6.85
C LYS A 463 -4.93 -24.55 5.52
N PRO A 464 -4.17 -24.49 4.41
CA PRO A 464 -4.72 -24.22 3.09
C PRO A 464 -5.69 -25.32 2.65
N LEU A 465 -6.75 -24.94 1.96
CA LEU A 465 -7.64 -25.87 1.27
C LEU A 465 -6.96 -26.50 0.05
N ASP A 466 -7.45 -27.66 -0.38
CA ASP A 466 -7.06 -28.22 -1.68
C ASP A 466 -7.66 -27.33 -2.79
N PRO A 467 -6.90 -27.02 -3.87
CA PRO A 467 -7.42 -26.28 -5.02
C PRO A 467 -8.72 -26.82 -5.64
N ASN A 468 -9.00 -28.12 -5.50
CA ASN A 468 -10.22 -28.74 -5.99
C ASN A 468 -11.45 -28.42 -5.12
N ASP A 469 -11.25 -27.98 -3.87
CA ASP A 469 -12.31 -27.57 -2.95
C ASP A 469 -12.73 -26.10 -3.16
N LEU A 470 -12.11 -25.40 -4.11
CA LEU A 470 -12.45 -24.02 -4.45
C LEU A 470 -13.65 -23.92 -5.40
N PRO A 471 -14.46 -22.85 -5.32
CA PRO A 471 -14.32 -21.72 -4.41
C PRO A 471 -14.89 -21.93 -3.01
N VAL A 472 -14.30 -21.25 -2.02
CA VAL A 472 -15.00 -20.99 -0.76
C VAL A 472 -16.06 -19.93 -1.01
N LEU A 473 -17.33 -20.33 -1.01
CA LEU A 473 -18.45 -19.43 -1.28
C LEU A 473 -18.71 -18.48 -0.11
N LEU A 474 -18.87 -17.19 -0.43
CA LEU A 474 -19.38 -16.20 0.53
C LEU A 474 -20.85 -16.51 0.86
N PRO A 475 -21.21 -16.73 2.14
CA PRO A 475 -22.57 -17.09 2.53
C PRO A 475 -23.51 -15.90 2.35
N GLU A 476 -24.80 -16.17 2.16
CA GLU A 476 -25.84 -15.15 2.21
C GLU A 476 -26.20 -14.88 3.67
N VAL A 477 -26.27 -13.61 4.08
CA VAL A 477 -26.49 -13.21 5.47
C VAL A 477 -27.51 -12.07 5.55
N GLU A 478 -28.33 -12.06 6.58
CA GLU A 478 -29.29 -10.97 6.81
C GLU A 478 -28.62 -9.71 7.37
N CYS A 479 -27.59 -9.88 8.21
CA CYS A 479 -26.83 -8.79 8.81
C CYS A 479 -25.36 -8.85 8.40
N PHE A 480 -24.91 -7.82 7.69
CA PHE A 480 -23.54 -7.63 7.21
C PHE A 480 -22.89 -6.36 7.78
N LYS A 481 -23.51 -5.75 8.80
CA LYS A 481 -22.95 -4.58 9.49
C LYS A 481 -21.76 -4.99 10.35
N PRO A 482 -20.73 -4.14 10.51
CA PRO A 482 -19.65 -4.38 11.45
C PRO A 482 -20.19 -4.65 12.85
N THR A 483 -19.63 -5.64 13.55
CA THR A 483 -20.08 -6.08 14.89
C THR A 483 -19.69 -5.10 16.00
N GLY A 484 -18.80 -4.14 15.72
CA GLY A 484 -18.22 -3.23 16.70
C GLY A 484 -17.13 -3.84 17.59
N THR A 485 -16.98 -5.18 17.61
CA THR A 485 -15.95 -5.89 18.39
C THR A 485 -14.59 -5.92 17.70
N GLY A 486 -14.55 -5.59 16.41
CA GLY A 486 -13.38 -5.72 15.55
C GLY A 486 -13.30 -7.07 14.83
N GLU A 487 -14.26 -7.96 15.05
CA GLU A 487 -14.42 -9.19 14.28
C GLU A 487 -15.19 -8.94 12.97
N PRO A 488 -14.93 -9.72 11.90
CA PRO A 488 -15.72 -9.62 10.68
C PRO A 488 -17.17 -10.05 10.93
N PRO A 489 -18.17 -9.53 10.17
CA PRO A 489 -19.55 -9.97 10.28
C PRO A 489 -19.73 -11.49 10.10
N LEU A 490 -18.88 -12.13 9.30
CA LEU A 490 -18.87 -13.58 9.10
C LEU A 490 -18.62 -14.37 10.39
N ALA A 491 -17.94 -13.80 11.38
CA ALA A 491 -17.68 -14.48 12.66
C ALA A 491 -18.98 -14.85 13.41
N ALA A 492 -20.07 -14.10 13.18
CA ALA A 492 -21.38 -14.37 13.76
C ALA A 492 -22.16 -15.49 13.02
N VAL A 493 -21.70 -15.92 11.85
CA VAL A 493 -22.37 -16.93 11.01
C VAL A 493 -21.81 -18.32 11.33
N LEU A 494 -22.15 -18.83 12.53
CA LEU A 494 -21.60 -20.09 13.04
C LEU A 494 -21.80 -21.27 12.07
N SER A 495 -22.95 -21.33 11.39
CA SER A 495 -23.26 -22.37 10.40
C SER A 495 -22.31 -22.39 9.19
N TRP A 496 -21.60 -21.30 8.93
CA TRP A 496 -20.61 -21.20 7.85
C TRP A 496 -19.18 -21.28 8.38
N VAL A 497 -18.90 -20.63 9.51
CA VAL A 497 -17.57 -20.61 10.15
C VAL A 497 -17.20 -21.99 10.68
N GLU A 498 -18.11 -22.65 11.39
CA GLU A 498 -17.88 -23.99 11.92
C GLU A 498 -18.03 -25.00 10.80
N THR A 499 -16.95 -25.75 10.56
CA THR A 499 -16.91 -26.72 9.48
C THR A 499 -16.02 -27.90 9.87
N THR A 500 -15.77 -28.80 8.92
CA THR A 500 -14.82 -29.90 9.10
C THR A 500 -13.73 -29.79 8.05
N ASP A 501 -12.53 -30.25 8.40
CA ASP A 501 -11.44 -30.42 7.46
C ASP A 501 -11.78 -31.54 6.48
N PRO A 502 -11.97 -31.26 5.16
CA PRO A 502 -12.36 -32.28 4.18
C PRO A 502 -11.38 -33.46 4.11
N ALA A 503 -10.10 -33.24 4.43
CA ALA A 503 -9.08 -34.27 4.34
C ALA A 503 -9.02 -35.20 5.57
N THR A 504 -9.42 -34.71 6.76
CA THR A 504 -9.24 -35.46 8.02
C THR A 504 -10.54 -35.69 8.79
N GLY A 505 -11.61 -34.99 8.44
CA GLY A 505 -12.89 -35.00 9.17
C GLY A 505 -12.85 -34.28 10.52
N LYS A 506 -11.72 -33.72 10.93
CA LYS A 506 -11.59 -32.99 12.19
C LYS A 506 -12.44 -31.70 12.19
N PRO A 507 -12.96 -31.27 13.35
CA PRO A 507 -13.55 -29.94 13.48
C PRO A 507 -12.57 -28.85 13.05
N ALA A 508 -13.05 -27.88 12.29
CA ALA A 508 -12.28 -26.78 11.75
C ALA A 508 -13.10 -25.47 11.78
N LYS A 509 -12.41 -24.34 11.68
CA LYS A 509 -13.03 -23.02 11.47
C LYS A 509 -12.54 -22.41 10.16
N ARG A 510 -13.40 -21.74 9.40
CA ARG A 510 -12.98 -20.96 8.22
C ARG A 510 -12.20 -19.71 8.61
#